data_AF-A0A2H0IVN5-F1
#
_entry.id   AF-A0A2H0IVN5-F1
#
_cell.length_a   1.000
_cell.length_b   1.000
_cell.length_c   1.000
_cell.angle_alpha   90.00
_cell.angle_beta   90.00
_cell.angle_gamma   90.00
#
_symmetry.space_group_name_H-M   'P 1'
#
loop_
_entity.id
_entity.type
_entity.pdbx_description
1 polymer ?
#
loop_
_entity_poly.entity_id
_entity_poly.type
_entity_poly.pdbx_seq_one_letter_code
_entity_poly.pdbx_strand_id
1 'polypeptide(L)'
;MPAAQTISLQRNARVRQPIKRATNLSLSADVLEAAKALELNISQVCDTYLRELVTQEQTRRWRGDYADFIATYNATIESEGLPLDQWRSF
;
A
#
# COMPACT_ATOMS: atom_id res chain seq x y z
N MET A 1 17.77 -9.71 -42.82
CA MET A 1 17.25 -8.85 -41.73
C MET A 1 16.12 -9.60 -41.03
N PRO A 2 16.30 -10.19 -39.84
CA PRO A 2 15.19 -10.83 -39.13
C PRO A 2 14.44 -9.83 -38.25
N ALA A 3 13.12 -9.88 -38.31
CA ALA A 3 12.19 -9.06 -37.54
C ALA A 3 12.24 -9.43 -36.04
N ALA A 4 12.45 -8.44 -35.18
CA ALA A 4 12.44 -8.60 -33.74
C ALA A 4 11.01 -8.83 -33.23
N GLN A 5 10.80 -9.97 -32.58
CA GLN A 5 9.53 -10.40 -32.02
C GLN A 5 9.23 -9.59 -30.75
N THR A 6 8.08 -8.91 -30.74
CA THR A 6 7.55 -8.19 -29.59
C THR A 6 7.17 -9.19 -28.49
N ILE A 7 7.87 -9.17 -27.36
CA ILE A 7 7.51 -9.93 -26.16
C ILE A 7 6.34 -9.19 -25.49
N SER A 8 5.13 -9.71 -25.70
CA SER A 8 3.92 -9.29 -24.98
C SER A 8 4.02 -9.74 -23.52
N LEU A 9 4.45 -8.84 -22.63
CA LEU A 9 4.57 -9.10 -21.20
C LEU A 9 3.18 -9.00 -20.52
N GLN A 10 2.31 -9.98 -20.76
CA GLN A 10 1.01 -10.04 -20.10
C GLN A 10 1.20 -10.50 -18.64
N ARG A 11 1.53 -9.55 -17.74
CA ARG A 11 1.54 -9.79 -16.29
C ARG A 11 0.10 -9.98 -15.81
N ASN A 12 -0.36 -11.23 -15.85
CA ASN A 12 -1.59 -11.63 -15.19
C ASN A 12 -1.33 -11.66 -13.66
N ALA A 13 -1.39 -10.49 -13.02
CA ALA A 13 -1.41 -10.39 -11.58
C ALA A 13 -2.77 -10.89 -11.07
N ARG A 14 -2.93 -12.20 -10.95
CA ARG A 14 -4.03 -12.76 -10.14
C ARG A 14 -3.85 -12.20 -8.73
N VAL A 15 -4.75 -11.31 -8.32
CA VAL A 15 -4.84 -10.83 -6.94
C VAL A 15 -5.06 -12.06 -6.06
N ARG A 16 -3.98 -12.55 -5.45
CA ARG A 16 -4.06 -13.62 -4.47
C ARG A 16 -4.86 -13.08 -3.29
N GLN A 17 -6.08 -13.59 -3.12
CA GLN A 17 -6.90 -13.29 -1.95
C GLN A 17 -6.06 -13.65 -0.71
N PRO A 18 -5.76 -12.69 0.17
CA PRO A 18 -4.94 -12.96 1.34
C PRO A 18 -5.64 -14.02 2.21
N ILE A 19 -4.88 -15.03 2.64
CA ILE A 19 -5.39 -16.09 3.52
C ILE A 19 -5.82 -15.42 4.83
N LYS A 20 -7.12 -15.38 5.09
CA LYS A 20 -7.67 -14.85 6.35
C LYS A 20 -7.45 -15.88 7.46
N ARG A 21 -6.88 -15.44 8.58
CA ARG A 21 -6.78 -16.25 9.79
C ARG A 21 -7.84 -15.80 10.78
N ALA A 22 -8.57 -16.76 11.35
CA ALA A 22 -9.47 -16.47 12.45
C ALA A 22 -8.64 -16.03 13.66
N THR A 23 -9.05 -14.93 14.29
CA THR A 23 -8.36 -14.35 15.45
C THR A 23 -9.40 -14.08 16.52
N ASN A 24 -9.19 -14.54 17.75
CA ASN A 24 -10.07 -14.22 18.87
C ASN A 24 -9.74 -12.83 19.39
N LEU A 25 -10.70 -11.91 19.32
CA LEU A 25 -10.58 -10.53 19.80
C LEU A 25 -11.66 -10.27 20.85
N SER A 26 -11.29 -9.56 21.92
CA SER A 26 -12.25 -9.06 22.90
C SER A 26 -12.67 -7.63 22.53
N LEU A 27 -13.96 -7.42 22.35
CA LEU A 27 -14.58 -6.12 22.06
C LEU A 27 -15.68 -5.84 23.09
N SER A 28 -16.01 -4.56 23.28
CA SER A 28 -17.06 -4.15 24.21
C SER A 28 -18.42 -4.71 23.78
N ALA A 29 -19.15 -5.27 24.74
CA ALA A 29 -20.41 -5.96 24.47
C ALA A 29 -21.49 -5.04 23.91
N ASP A 30 -21.56 -3.80 24.39
CA ASP A 30 -22.45 -2.74 23.90
C ASP A 30 -22.24 -2.45 22.42
N VAL A 31 -20.98 -2.34 21.98
CA VAL A 31 -20.65 -2.10 20.56
C VAL A 31 -21.00 -3.30 19.69
N LEU A 32 -20.77 -4.53 20.18
CA LEU A 32 -21.14 -5.74 19.44
C LEU A 32 -22.66 -5.88 19.28
N GLU A 33 -23.43 -5.59 20.32
CA GLU A 33 -24.89 -5.63 20.25
C GLU A 33 -25.43 -4.52 19.34
N ALA A 34 -24.88 -3.30 19.41
CA ALA A 34 -25.23 -2.23 18.48
C ALA A 34 -24.88 -2.59 17.02
N ALA A 35 -23.70 -3.17 16.77
CA ALA A 35 -23.29 -3.59 15.45
C ALA A 35 -24.18 -4.70 14.87
N LYS A 36 -24.59 -5.67 15.71
CA LYS A 36 -25.56 -6.70 15.31
C LYS A 36 -26.93 -6.11 14.99
N ALA A 37 -27.42 -5.18 15.81
CA ALA A 37 -28.70 -4.50 15.58
C ALA A 37 -28.71 -3.69 14.28
N LEU A 38 -27.54 -3.21 13.85
CA LEU A 38 -27.32 -2.51 12.59
C LEU A 38 -26.93 -3.45 11.42
N GLU A 39 -26.96 -4.76 11.62
CA GLU A 39 -26.60 -5.79 10.63
C GLU A 39 -25.18 -5.60 10.03
N LEU A 40 -24.25 -5.04 10.81
CA LEU A 40 -22.90 -4.77 10.35
C LEU A 40 -22.08 -6.07 10.26
N ASN A 41 -21.33 -6.21 9.17
CA ASN A 41 -20.34 -7.27 9.05
C ASN A 41 -19.07 -6.90 9.84
N ILE A 42 -19.08 -7.20 11.14
CA ILE A 42 -18.01 -6.87 12.09
C ILE A 42 -16.65 -7.38 11.60
N SER A 43 -16.59 -8.61 11.07
CA SER A 43 -15.35 -9.19 10.55
C SER A 43 -14.76 -8.36 9.41
N GLN A 44 -15.59 -7.95 8.46
CA GLN A 44 -15.16 -7.13 7.33
C GLN A 44 -14.73 -5.72 7.77
N VAL A 45 -15.49 -5.08 8.65
CA VAL A 45 -15.18 -3.73 9.15
C VAL A 45 -13.85 -3.74 9.91
N CYS A 46 -13.65 -4.73 10.79
CA CYS A 46 -12.40 -4.89 11.51
C CYS A 46 -11.22 -5.16 10.58
N ASP A 47 -11.37 -6.02 9.57
CA ASP A 47 -10.30 -6.31 8.59
C ASP A 47 -9.93 -5.05 7.79
N THR A 48 -10.90 -4.29 7.29
CA THR A 48 -10.64 -3.03 6.57
C THR A 48 -9.92 -2.02 7.45
N TYR A 49 -10.45 -1.77 8.65
CA TYR A 49 -9.87 -0.78 9.56
C TYR A 49 -8.45 -1.16 10.00
N LEU A 50 -8.20 -2.45 10.30
CA LEU A 50 -6.88 -2.94 10.64
C LEU A 50 -5.90 -2.81 9.47
N ARG A 51 -6.32 -3.09 8.23
CA ARG A 51 -5.46 -2.90 7.05
C ARG A 51 -5.04 -1.45 6.87
N GLU A 52 -5.97 -0.52 7.05
CA GLU A 52 -5.68 0.91 6.96
C GLU A 52 -4.70 1.34 8.04
N LEU A 53 -4.95 1.00 9.31
CA LEU A 53 -4.04 1.29 10.42
C LEU A 53 -2.64 0.70 10.21
N VAL A 54 -2.56 -0.56 9.78
CA VAL A 54 -1.28 -1.23 9.50
C VAL A 54 -0.54 -0.53 8.37
N THR A 55 -1.23 -0.09 7.32
CA THR A 55 -0.63 0.65 6.21
C THR A 55 -0.12 2.03 6.67
N GLN A 56 -0.91 2.73 7.49
CA GLN A 56 -0.53 4.02 8.06
C GLN A 56 0.71 3.89 8.96
N GLU A 57 0.75 2.90 9.85
CA GLU A 57 1.88 2.66 10.74
C GLU A 57 3.15 2.26 9.96
N GLN A 58 3.01 1.39 8.94
CA GLN A 58 4.13 1.07 8.05
C GLN A 58 4.64 2.31 7.33
N THR A 59 3.74 3.15 6.82
CA THR A 59 4.11 4.41 6.14
C THR A 59 4.81 5.36 7.10
N ARG A 60 4.32 5.46 8.34
CA ARG A 60 4.91 6.30 9.39
C ARG A 60 6.33 5.85 9.71
N ARG A 61 6.54 4.54 9.89
CA ARG A 61 7.87 3.96 10.13
C ARG A 61 8.79 4.14 8.94
N TRP A 62 8.31 3.83 7.73
CA TRP A 62 9.07 4.00 6.50
C TRP A 62 9.52 5.46 6.30
N ARG A 63 8.66 6.44 6.58
CA ARG A 63 9.04 7.86 6.52
C ARG A 63 10.15 8.21 7.50
N GLY A 64 10.14 7.64 8.70
CA GLY A 64 11.22 7.83 9.67
C GLY A 64 12.52 7.18 9.20
N ASP A 65 12.46 5.91 8.81
CA ASP A 65 13.63 5.11 8.42
C ASP A 65 14.30 5.63 7.13
N TYR A 66 13.55 6.24 6.22
CA TYR A 66 14.03 6.71 4.91
C TYR A 66 14.09 8.23 4.80
N ALA A 67 13.87 8.98 5.88
CA ALA A 67 13.92 10.45 5.86
C ALA A 67 15.27 10.96 5.35
N ASP A 68 16.37 10.41 5.86
CA ASP A 68 17.72 10.85 5.50
C ASP A 68 18.09 10.50 4.05
N PHE A 69 17.64 9.33 3.59
CA PHE A 69 17.83 8.91 2.20
C PHE A 69 17.06 9.83 1.25
N ILE A 70 15.79 10.13 1.56
CA ILE A 70 14.96 11.05 0.77
C ILE A 70 15.56 12.45 0.79
N ALA A 71 16.02 12.94 1.94
CA ALA A 71 16.64 14.25 2.07
C ALA A 71 17.92 14.36 1.23
N THR A 72 18.79 13.33 1.28
CA THR A 72 20.02 13.28 0.48
C THR A 72 19.71 13.24 -1.00
N TYR A 73 18.76 12.39 -1.41
CA TYR A 73 18.34 12.28 -2.80
C TYR A 73 17.72 13.59 -3.32
N ASN A 74 16.85 14.22 -2.53
CA ASN A 74 16.27 15.52 -2.87
C ASN A 74 17.34 16.61 -3.00
N ALA A 75 18.32 16.65 -2.10
CA ALA A 75 19.44 17.59 -2.19
C ALA A 75 20.25 17.39 -3.48
N THR A 76 20.49 16.14 -3.90
CA THR A 76 21.14 15.83 -5.18
C THR A 76 20.30 16.30 -6.37
N ILE A 77 18.98 16.10 -6.36
CA ILE A 77 18.08 16.59 -7.41
C ILE A 77 18.03 18.13 -7.45
N GLU A 78 18.07 18.81 -6.30
CA GLU A 78 18.13 20.28 -6.24
C GLU A 78 19.47 20.82 -6.78
N SER A 79 20.59 20.13 -6.52
CA SER A 79 21.91 20.56 -6.97
C SER A 79 22.20 20.23 -8.43
N GLU A 80 21.77 19.06 -8.89
CA GLU A 80 22.12 18.52 -10.23
C GLU A 80 20.98 18.66 -11.24
N GLY A 81 19.77 19.00 -10.78
CA GLY A 81 18.56 18.96 -11.59
C GLY A 81 18.03 17.54 -11.80
N LEU A 82 16.89 17.42 -12.50
CA LEU A 82 16.31 16.12 -12.81
C LEU A 82 17.15 15.42 -13.90
N PRO A 83 17.69 14.21 -13.67
CA PRO A 83 18.61 13.55 -14.60
C PRO A 83 18.06 13.32 -16.02
N LEU A 84 16.73 13.29 -16.16
CA LEU A 84 16.04 13.01 -17.41
C LEU A 84 15.28 14.23 -17.96
N ASP A 85 15.46 15.42 -17.38
CA ASP A 85 14.73 16.62 -17.80
C ASP A 85 15.03 17.00 -19.25
N GLN A 86 16.28 16.80 -19.67
CA GLN A 86 16.77 17.01 -21.04
C GLN A 86 16.15 16.06 -22.09
N TRP A 87 15.38 15.04 -21.70
CA TRP A 87 14.70 14.10 -22.60
C TRP A 87 13.18 14.12 -22.42
N ARG A 88 12.64 15.07 -21.64
CA ARG A 88 11.21 15.17 -21.38
C ARG A 88 10.51 15.88 -22.54
N SER A 89 10.02 15.11 -23.50
CA SER A 89 9.12 15.62 -24.55
C SER A 89 7.70 15.80 -24.02
N PHE A 90 7.04 16.91 -24.34
CA PHE A 90 5.66 17.26 -23.97
C PHE A 90 4.62 16.75 -24.97
#